data_AF-A0A959BU26-F1
#
_entry.id   AF-A0A959BU26-F1
#
_cell.length_a   1.000
_cell.length_b   1.000
_cell.length_c   1.000
_cell.angle_alpha   90.00
_cell.angle_beta   90.00
_cell.angle_gamma   90.00
#
_symmetry.space_group_name_H-M   'P 1'
#
loop_
_entity.id
_entity.type
_entity.pdbx_description
1 polymer ?
#
loop_
_entity_poly.entity_id
_entity_poly.type
_entity_poly.pdbx_seq_one_letter_code
_entity_poly.pdbx_strand_id
1 'polypeptide(L)'
;MMTLTKTSKLKVDRFMEWLKQRTSNEPEFHQAVSEVARTAIPYIEANRKYQGYSLMERLTEPDRVITFRVTWMDDRGRVQVNRGYRVQFNNAIG
;
A
#
# COMPACT_ATOMS: atom_id res chain seq x y z
N MET A 1 -19.11 -13.66 21.21
CA MET A 1 -18.80 -13.25 19.81
C MET A 1 -18.54 -11.74 19.63
N MET A 2 -18.87 -10.84 20.57
CA MET A 2 -18.63 -9.38 20.41
C MET A 2 -17.20 -8.88 20.70
N THR A 3 -16.33 -9.71 21.31
CA THR A 3 -14.97 -9.31 21.69
C THR A 3 -13.93 -9.51 20.57
N LEU A 4 -14.09 -10.55 19.74
CA LEU A 4 -13.15 -10.87 18.65
C LEU A 4 -13.21 -9.84 17.50
N THR A 5 -14.40 -9.33 17.18
CA THR A 5 -14.59 -8.30 16.14
C THR A 5 -14.04 -6.93 16.55
N LYS A 6 -14.12 -6.59 17.85
CA LYS A 6 -13.62 -5.32 18.38
C LYS A 6 -12.08 -5.25 18.38
N THR A 7 -11.42 -6.36 18.72
CA THR A 7 -9.95 -6.46 18.69
C THR A 7 -9.39 -6.37 17.27
N SER A 8 -10.04 -7.04 16.31
CA SER A 8 -9.64 -6.97 14.90
C SER A 8 -9.78 -5.55 14.33
N LYS A 9 -10.89 -4.86 14.62
CA LYS A 9 -11.11 -3.48 14.18
C LYS A 9 -10.04 -2.51 14.71
N LEU A 10 -9.72 -2.59 16.00
CA LEU A 10 -8.68 -1.74 16.62
C LEU A 10 -7.29 -1.91 15.98
N LYS A 11 -6.99 -3.12 15.49
CA LYS A 11 -5.70 -3.39 14.83
C LYS A 11 -5.67 -2.91 13.39
N VAL A 12 -6.78 -3.01 12.65
CA VAL A 12 -6.92 -2.37 11.34
C VAL A 12 -6.71 -0.87 11.49
N ASP A 13 -7.36 -0.23 12.46
CA ASP A 13 -7.25 1.22 12.69
C ASP A 13 -5.79 1.62 13.02
N ARG A 14 -5.13 0.89 13.92
CA ARG A 14 -3.71 1.12 14.26
C ARG A 14 -2.79 0.94 13.04
N PHE A 15 -3.00 -0.09 12.25
CA PHE A 15 -2.23 -0.35 11.03
C PHE A 15 -2.41 0.79 10.01
N MET A 16 -3.65 1.23 9.79
CA MET A 16 -3.93 2.33 8.88
C MET A 16 -3.34 3.65 9.36
N GLU A 17 -3.33 3.91 10.67
CA GLU A 17 -2.68 5.10 11.25
C GLU A 17 -1.17 5.08 10.99
N TRP A 18 -0.52 3.94 11.24
CA TRP A 18 0.90 3.75 10.94
C TRP A 18 1.21 3.94 9.44
N LEU A 19 0.36 3.43 8.56
CA LEU A 19 0.54 3.55 7.11
C LEU A 19 0.43 5.00 6.65
N LYS A 20 -0.59 5.73 7.14
CA LYS A 20 -0.85 7.13 6.81
C LYS A 20 0.30 8.05 7.20
N GLN A 21 0.96 7.77 8.32
CA GLN A 21 2.14 8.53 8.75
C GLN A 21 3.31 8.40 7.77
N ARG A 22 3.44 7.27 7.07
CA ARG A 22 4.55 6.98 6.14
C ARG A 22 4.26 7.40 4.70
N THR A 23 2.99 7.31 4.30
CA THR A 23 2.53 7.59 2.94
C THR A 23 1.59 8.79 2.94
N SER A 24 2.12 9.95 3.30
CA SER A 24 1.31 11.18 3.38
C SER A 24 0.80 11.61 1.99
N ASN A 25 -0.44 12.11 1.93
CA ASN A 25 -1.08 12.61 0.71
C ASN A 25 -1.38 11.58 -0.38
N GLU A 26 -1.57 10.30 -0.01
CA GLU A 26 -1.97 9.24 -0.94
C GLU A 26 -3.36 8.66 -0.58
N PRO A 27 -4.45 9.44 -0.68
CA PRO A 27 -5.77 9.02 -0.20
C PRO A 27 -6.32 7.80 -0.94
N GLU A 28 -6.06 7.66 -2.25
CA GLU A 28 -6.48 6.50 -3.05
C GLU A 28 -5.75 5.24 -2.60
N PHE A 29 -4.46 5.36 -2.28
CA PHE A 29 -3.68 4.24 -1.75
C PHE A 29 -4.20 3.82 -0.37
N HIS A 30 -4.47 4.78 0.52
CA HIS A 30 -5.03 4.48 1.84
C HIS A 30 -6.40 3.82 1.77
N GLN A 31 -7.24 4.25 0.83
CA GLN A 31 -8.53 3.63 0.60
C GLN A 31 -8.36 2.17 0.16
N ALA A 32 -7.55 1.92 -0.87
CA ALA A 32 -7.31 0.58 -1.40
C ALA A 32 -6.77 -0.38 -0.32
N VAL A 33 -5.81 0.09 0.49
CA VAL A 33 -5.28 -0.71 1.59
C VAL A 33 -6.32 -0.96 2.68
N SER A 34 -7.14 0.03 3.04
CA SER A 34 -8.19 -0.13 4.05
C SER A 34 -9.21 -1.20 3.66
N GLU A 35 -9.63 -1.25 2.38
CA GLU A 35 -10.58 -2.23 1.88
C GLU A 35 -10.03 -3.67 2.01
N VAL A 36 -8.77 -3.87 1.64
CA VAL A 36 -8.10 -5.18 1.77
C VAL A 36 -7.81 -5.54 3.23
N ALA A 37 -7.30 -4.59 4.02
CA ALA A 37 -6.90 -4.81 5.41
C ALA A 37 -8.06 -5.32 6.28
N ARG A 38 -9.28 -4.85 6.03
CA ARG A 38 -10.50 -5.28 6.74
C ARG A 38 -10.77 -6.78 6.63
N THR A 39 -10.32 -7.43 5.56
CA THR A 39 -10.50 -8.87 5.34
C THR A 39 -9.22 -9.66 5.61
N ALA A 40 -8.06 -9.13 5.19
CA ALA A 40 -6.77 -9.80 5.32
C ALA A 40 -6.27 -9.88 6.77
N ILE A 41 -6.37 -8.81 7.55
CA ILE A 41 -5.88 -8.77 8.94
C ILE A 41 -6.57 -9.84 9.81
N PRO A 42 -7.92 -9.95 9.86
CA PRO A 42 -8.56 -11.02 10.63
C PRO A 42 -8.07 -12.43 10.26
N TYR A 43 -7.85 -12.69 8.97
CA TYR A 43 -7.36 -13.98 8.49
C TYR A 43 -5.91 -14.24 8.92
N ILE A 44 -5.03 -13.24 8.77
CA ILE A 44 -3.62 -13.33 9.19
C ILE A 44 -3.53 -13.64 10.69
N GLU A 45 -4.40 -13.04 11.51
CA GLU A 45 -4.42 -13.26 12.95
C GLU A 45 -4.90 -14.64 13.37
N ALA A 46 -5.93 -15.14 12.69
CA ALA A 46 -6.44 -16.50 12.92
C ALA A 46 -5.41 -17.59 12.55
N ASN A 47 -4.39 -17.25 11.76
CA ASN A 47 -3.42 -18.20 11.20
C ASN A 47 -2.00 -17.96 11.74
N ARG A 48 -1.57 -18.78 12.70
CA ARG A 48 -0.25 -18.70 13.35
C ARG A 48 0.93 -18.66 12.36
N LYS A 49 0.81 -19.29 11.20
CA LYS A 49 1.85 -19.30 10.14
C LYS A 49 2.26 -17.91 9.64
N TYR A 50 1.42 -16.89 9.77
CA TYR A 50 1.70 -15.53 9.30
C TYR A 50 2.17 -14.58 10.40
N GLN A 51 2.21 -15.04 11.65
CA GLN A 51 2.62 -14.22 12.80
C GLN A 51 4.14 -14.06 12.85
N GLY A 52 4.61 -12.88 13.29
CA GLY A 52 6.04 -12.62 13.51
C GLY A 52 6.86 -12.19 12.28
N TYR A 53 6.23 -12.05 11.11
CA TYR A 53 6.92 -11.72 9.85
C TYR A 53 6.70 -10.29 9.35
N SER A 54 6.01 -9.44 10.12
CA SER A 54 5.58 -8.09 9.70
C SER A 54 4.98 -8.10 8.28
N LEU A 55 4.09 -9.08 8.04
CA LEU A 55 3.61 -9.41 6.70
C LEU A 55 2.83 -8.25 6.07
N MET A 56 1.92 -7.63 6.83
CA MET A 56 1.11 -6.52 6.30
C MET A 56 1.98 -5.30 6.01
N GLU A 57 2.91 -4.98 6.90
CA GLU A 57 3.83 -3.86 6.74
C GLU A 57 4.68 -4.02 5.48
N ARG A 58 5.19 -5.23 5.22
CA ARG A 58 5.96 -5.55 4.01
C ARG A 58 5.12 -5.56 2.74
N LEU A 59 3.85 -5.97 2.82
CA LEU A 59 2.96 -5.99 1.68
C LEU A 59 2.50 -4.60 1.25
N THR A 60 2.49 -3.63 2.16
CA THR A 60 2.13 -2.24 1.86
C THR A 60 3.29 -1.33 1.52
N GLU A 61 4.53 -1.81 1.71
CA GLU A 61 5.72 -1.09 1.27
C GLU A 61 6.14 -1.64 -0.10
N PRO A 62 6.22 -0.81 -1.15
CA PRO A 62 6.63 -1.27 -2.47
C PRO A 62 8.12 -1.67 -2.48
N ASP A 63 8.44 -2.78 -3.14
CA ASP A 63 9.84 -3.25 -3.31
C ASP A 63 10.72 -2.18 -4.00
N ARG A 64 10.16 -1.45 -4.98
CA ARG A 64 10.87 -0.37 -5.67
C ARG A 64 9.91 0.63 -6.31
N VAL A 65 10.23 1.92 -6.18
CA VAL A 65 9.55 3.01 -6.91
C VAL A 65 10.57 3.74 -7.78
N ILE A 66 10.30 3.84 -9.08
CA ILE A 66 11.14 4.56 -10.04
C ILE A 66 10.37 5.77 -10.53
N THR A 67 10.96 6.96 -10.33
CA THR A 67 10.43 8.23 -10.83
C THR A 67 11.41 8.82 -11.83
N PHE A 68 10.94 9.19 -13.02
CA PHE A 68 11.80 9.65 -14.11
C PHE A 68 11.16 10.78 -14.92
N ARG A 69 11.99 11.56 -15.61
CA ARG A 69 11.54 12.64 -16.50
C ARG A 69 11.26 12.10 -17.89
N VAL A 70 10.12 12.46 -18.46
CA VAL A 70 9.73 12.18 -19.84
C VAL A 70 9.71 13.50 -20.60
N THR A 71 10.61 13.64 -21.58
CA THR A 71 10.69 14.83 -22.44
C THR A 71 10.25 14.46 -23.84
N TRP A 72 9.32 15.23 -24.40
CA TRP A 72 8.74 14.98 -25.73
C TRP A 72 8.40 16.30 -26.40
N MET A 73 8.04 16.26 -27.69
CA MET A 73 7.68 17.44 -28.48
C MET A 73 6.22 17.32 -28.94
N ASP A 74 5.43 18.37 -28.75
CA ASP A 74 4.04 18.40 -29.22
C ASP A 74 3.95 18.66 -30.74
N ASP A 75 2.75 18.50 -31.31
CA ASP A 75 2.50 18.70 -32.75
C ASP A 75 2.77 20.15 -33.23
N ARG A 76 2.92 21.10 -32.29
CA ARG A 76 3.26 22.51 -32.56
C ARG A 76 4.76 22.77 -32.41
N GLY A 77 5.58 21.73 -32.24
CA GLY A 77 7.03 21.83 -32.08
C GLY A 77 7.48 22.29 -30.69
N ARG A 78 6.61 22.34 -29.68
CA ARG A 78 6.96 22.80 -28.33
C ARG A 78 7.42 21.62 -27.47
N VAL A 79 8.54 21.81 -26.76
CA VAL A 79 9.06 20.81 -25.82
C VAL A 79 8.19 20.76 -24.57
N GLN A 80 7.76 19.56 -24.22
CA GLN A 80 6.96 19.24 -23.05
C GLN A 80 7.77 18.36 -22.10
N VAL A 81 7.54 18.52 -20.80
CA VAL A 81 8.21 17.77 -19.74
C VAL A 81 7.17 17.22 -18.78
N ASN A 82 7.13 15.89 -18.66
CA ASN A 82 6.27 15.18 -17.73
C ASN A 82 7.09 14.32 -16.77
N ARG A 83 6.45 13.87 -15.70
CA ARG A 83 7.02 12.92 -14.75
C ARG A 83 6.37 11.55 -14.97
N GLY A 84 7.18 10.54 -15.23
CA GLY A 84 6.80 9.15 -15.29
C GLY A 84 7.07 8.44 -13.96
N TYR A 85 6.28 7.41 -13.68
CA TYR A 85 6.41 6.57 -12.50
C TYR A 85 6.33 5.08 -12.89
N ARG A 86 7.11 4.25 -12.21
CA ARG A 86 6.97 2.79 -12.23
C ARG A 86 7.08 2.28 -10.80
N VAL A 87 5.96 1.77 -10.28
CA VAL A 87 5.88 1.16 -8.95
C VAL A 87 5.95 -0.35 -9.11
N GLN A 88 7.03 -0.95 -8.61
CA GLN A 88 7.19 -2.40 -8.50
C GLN A 88 6.82 -2.77 -7.07
N PHE A 89 5.55 -3.13 -6.86
CA PHE A 89 5.01 -3.27 -5.52
C PHE A 89 5.47 -4.55 -4.82
N ASN A 90 5.35 -5.70 -5.51
CA ASN A 90 5.70 -6.99 -4.93
C ASN A 90 6.11 -7.98 -6.03
N ASN A 91 7.23 -8.67 -5.84
CA ASN A 91 7.73 -9.71 -6.77
C ASN A 91 7.67 -11.14 -6.19
N ALA A 92 6.81 -11.42 -5.20
CA ALA A 92 6.82 -12.71 -4.51
C ALA A 92 6.40 -13.90 -5.39
N ILE A 93 5.70 -13.66 -6.50
CA ILE A 93 5.18 -14.71 -7.41
C ILE A 93 5.80 -14.60 -8.82
N GLY A 94 6.77 -13.70 -9.00
CA GLY A 94 7.39 -13.38 -10.30
C GLY A 94 6.87 -12.11 -10.93
#